data_AF-A0A8J4B6C5-F1
#
_entry.id   AF-A0A8J4B6C5-F1
#
_cell.length_a   1.000
_cell.length_b   1.000
_cell.length_c   1.000
_cell.angle_alpha   90.00
_cell.angle_beta   90.00
_cell.angle_gamma   90.00
#
_symmetry.space_group_name_H-M   'P 1'
#
loop_
_entity.id
_entity.type
_entity.pdbx_description
1 polymer ?
#
loop_
_entity_poly.entity_id
_entity_poly.type
_entity_poly.pdbx_seq_one_letter_code
_entity_poly.pdbx_strand_id
1 'polypeptide(L)'
;MVVSLSSSSECNSQGGGNVVTVKNAFLGPNGHADFFKDCSYGRMVFDRQALTVVSTVLPCSVDIAVNCDEDMIADAAKRQLPPGVKVGSYDHHLYVFPGTSGCNKPALADIPGIKSWYPPNNFGIFSKGTVMQEILHNFGIYHGYKNLVEYEDYSSAMGKGASCPSAPELWRLGWATPLAQLNSTSLPLATYTSFTLPATYLGPKGVMIRIIPDWLGKDYTKNLYLALRVKAAGDRDLLEDFNGKLNIHEVISKYDSNLISEVNSMVNFLAAQSPNSNVNYPQYKLQLITGALVNGGTAISVKLCRFIAGPKECTEPSQRPSLFSPPKLASPPLKTPPPSRLSKPPPPAPPSKHDAPPPLDYGN
;
A
#
# COMPACT_ATOMS: atom_id res chain seq x y z
N MET A 1 -17.72 7.37 10.49
CA MET A 1 -18.04 7.39 11.93
C MET A 1 -17.52 6.12 12.58
N VAL A 2 -16.98 6.20 13.80
CA VAL A 2 -16.63 5.02 14.60
C VAL A 2 -17.54 4.94 15.82
N VAL A 3 -18.16 3.80 16.06
CA VAL A 3 -19.06 3.56 17.18
C VAL A 3 -18.44 2.52 18.09
N SER A 4 -18.05 2.91 19.30
CA SER A 4 -17.56 2.00 20.33
C SER A 4 -18.69 1.53 21.23
N LEU A 5 -18.79 0.22 21.41
CA LEU A 5 -19.94 -0.42 22.03
C LEU A 5 -19.56 -0.96 23.40
N SER A 6 -20.24 -0.52 24.45
CA SER A 6 -20.20 -1.16 25.76
C SER A 6 -21.49 -1.94 26.00
N SER A 7 -21.42 -3.15 26.56
CA SER A 7 -22.63 -3.83 27.03
C SER A 7 -23.08 -3.25 28.38
N SER A 8 -24.37 -3.40 28.69
CA SER A 8 -24.83 -3.31 30.09
C SER A 8 -24.11 -4.36 30.97
N SER A 9 -24.07 -4.13 32.28
CA SER A 9 -23.39 -4.99 33.26
C SER A 9 -23.86 -6.45 33.30
N GLU A 10 -24.99 -6.76 32.67
CA GLU A 10 -25.64 -8.08 32.67
C GLU A 10 -24.93 -9.12 31.77
N CYS A 11 -24.09 -8.66 30.84
CA CYS A 11 -23.47 -9.49 29.80
C CYS A 11 -22.06 -9.99 30.14
N ASN A 12 -21.51 -9.64 31.32
CA ASN A 12 -20.10 -9.88 31.69
C ASN A 12 -19.10 -9.51 30.57
N SER A 13 -19.42 -8.50 29.74
CA SER A 13 -18.58 -8.15 28.60
C SER A 13 -17.44 -7.23 29.02
N GLN A 14 -16.32 -7.35 28.32
CA GLN A 14 -15.40 -6.22 28.19
C GLN A 14 -16.12 -5.13 27.39
N GLY A 15 -16.01 -3.89 27.84
CA GLY A 15 -16.43 -2.75 27.04
C GLY A 15 -15.66 -2.71 25.72
N GLY A 16 -16.24 -2.06 24.71
CA GLY A 16 -15.53 -1.71 23.49
C GLY A 16 -14.34 -0.77 23.77
N GLY A 17 -13.63 -0.37 22.73
CA GLY A 17 -12.47 0.50 22.87
C GLY A 17 -12.84 1.85 23.48
N ASN A 18 -12.07 2.34 24.45
CA ASN A 18 -12.27 3.70 24.99
C ASN A 18 -12.29 4.74 23.85
N VAL A 19 -13.28 5.65 23.84
CA VAL A 19 -13.48 6.63 22.76
C VAL A 19 -12.23 7.46 22.48
N VAL A 20 -11.54 7.91 23.53
CA VAL A 20 -10.30 8.71 23.39
C VAL A 20 -9.19 7.86 22.80
N THR A 21 -9.01 6.63 23.28
CA THR A 21 -8.00 5.71 22.75
C THR A 21 -8.25 5.35 21.29
N VAL A 22 -9.49 5.03 20.92
CA VAL A 22 -9.88 4.75 19.53
C VAL A 22 -9.66 5.99 18.66
N LYS A 23 -10.10 7.18 19.10
CA LYS A 23 -9.86 8.42 18.36
C LYS A 23 -8.36 8.69 18.16
N ASN A 24 -7.54 8.45 19.18
CA ASN A 24 -6.09 8.58 19.10
C ASN A 24 -5.46 7.53 18.16
N ALA A 25 -5.99 6.32 18.07
CA ALA A 25 -5.52 5.32 17.10
C ALA A 25 -5.73 5.78 15.65
N PHE A 26 -6.81 6.51 15.37
CA PHE A 26 -7.05 7.09 14.05
C PHE A 26 -6.23 8.36 13.79
N LEU A 27 -6.30 9.32 14.71
CA LEU A 27 -5.86 10.71 14.48
C LEU A 27 -4.49 11.05 15.07
N GLY A 28 -3.98 10.19 15.96
CA GLY A 28 -2.66 10.36 16.54
C GLY A 28 -1.55 10.28 15.47
N PRO A 29 -0.33 10.74 15.79
CA PRO A 29 0.80 10.66 14.86
C PRO A 29 1.02 9.22 14.39
N ASN A 30 1.10 9.02 13.08
CA ASN A 30 1.24 7.70 12.47
C ASN A 30 0.04 6.78 12.73
N GLY A 31 -1.11 7.33 13.11
CA GLY A 31 -2.36 6.58 13.28
C GLY A 31 -2.92 6.06 11.96
N HIS A 32 -4.12 5.47 12.01
CA HIS A 32 -4.77 4.90 10.84
C HIS A 32 -4.94 5.93 9.71
N ALA A 33 -5.28 7.17 10.04
CA ALA A 33 -5.45 8.21 9.02
C ALA A 33 -4.17 8.48 8.22
N ASP A 34 -3.02 8.51 8.90
CA ASP A 34 -1.73 8.75 8.26
C ASP A 34 -1.31 7.51 7.45
N PHE A 35 -1.51 6.31 8.00
CA PHE A 35 -1.22 5.04 7.32
C PHE A 35 -1.99 4.89 5.99
N PHE A 36 -3.29 5.18 5.99
CA PHE A 36 -4.11 5.14 4.77
C PHE A 36 -3.69 6.19 3.75
N LYS A 37 -3.40 7.42 4.20
CA LYS A 37 -2.89 8.48 3.33
C LYS A 37 -1.59 8.06 2.66
N ASP A 38 -0.65 7.51 3.43
CA ASP A 38 0.66 7.10 2.93
C ASP A 38 0.53 5.94 1.93
N CYS A 39 -0.26 4.91 2.24
CA CYS A 39 -0.45 3.74 1.37
C CYS A 39 -1.24 4.04 0.09
N SER A 40 -2.11 5.05 0.11
CA SER A 40 -2.94 5.44 -1.03
C SER A 40 -2.39 6.61 -1.83
N TYR A 41 -1.21 7.13 -1.46
CA TYR A 41 -0.64 8.35 -2.05
C TYR A 41 -1.58 9.55 -1.96
N GLY A 42 -2.33 9.63 -0.86
CA GLY A 42 -3.33 10.67 -0.60
C GLY A 42 -4.65 10.52 -1.34
N ARG A 43 -4.88 9.40 -2.04
CA ARG A 43 -6.17 9.13 -2.70
C ARG A 43 -7.26 8.66 -1.74
N MET A 44 -6.86 8.07 -0.62
CA MET A 44 -7.75 7.70 0.46
C MET A 44 -7.31 8.43 1.73
N VAL A 45 -8.18 9.32 2.21
CA VAL A 45 -7.91 10.17 3.36
C VAL A 45 -9.11 10.16 4.30
N PHE A 46 -8.84 10.13 5.59
CA PHE A 46 -9.86 10.40 6.59
C PHE A 46 -9.98 11.91 6.78
N ASP A 47 -11.20 12.43 6.69
CA ASP A 47 -11.48 13.79 7.16
C ASP A 47 -11.27 13.82 8.68
N ARG A 48 -10.15 14.41 9.11
CA ARG A 48 -9.76 14.48 10.51
C ARG A 48 -10.70 15.36 11.36
N GLN A 49 -11.41 16.29 10.73
CA GLN A 49 -12.37 17.17 11.42
C GLN A 49 -13.74 16.50 11.53
N ALA A 50 -14.17 15.81 10.47
CA ALA A 50 -15.44 15.09 10.48
C ALA A 50 -15.37 13.73 11.20
N LEU A 51 -14.18 13.13 11.34
CA LEU A 51 -14.03 11.84 12.02
C LEU A 51 -14.55 11.91 13.45
N THR A 52 -15.68 11.24 13.64
CA THR A 52 -16.40 11.20 14.91
C THR A 52 -16.31 9.79 15.48
N VAL A 53 -15.83 9.72 16.72
CA VAL A 53 -15.84 8.50 17.55
C VAL A 53 -16.81 8.73 18.68
N VAL A 54 -17.82 7.88 18.81
CA VAL A 54 -18.79 7.93 19.90
C VAL A 54 -18.87 6.59 20.60
N SER A 55 -19.27 6.62 21.87
CA SER A 55 -19.66 5.42 22.60
C SER A 55 -21.18 5.28 22.60
N THR A 56 -21.67 4.05 22.57
CA THR A 56 -23.06 3.76 22.91
C THR A 56 -23.15 2.52 23.80
N VAL A 57 -24.19 2.47 24.63
CA VAL A 57 -24.48 1.35 25.53
C VAL A 57 -25.57 0.53 24.89
N LEU A 58 -25.29 -0.73 24.62
CA LEU A 58 -26.30 -1.67 24.13
C LEU A 58 -26.91 -2.45 25.29
N PRO A 59 -28.25 -2.52 25.40
CA PRO A 59 -28.90 -3.43 26.33
C PRO A 59 -28.52 -4.86 25.95
N CYS A 60 -28.07 -5.64 26.94
CA CYS A 60 -27.75 -7.04 26.75
C CYS A 60 -29.00 -7.79 26.27
N SER A 61 -28.95 -8.37 25.07
CA SER A 61 -29.98 -9.26 24.54
C SER A 61 -29.33 -10.57 24.12
N VAL A 62 -30.12 -11.65 24.04
CA VAL A 62 -29.64 -12.96 23.58
C VAL A 62 -28.96 -12.85 22.21
N ASP A 63 -29.50 -12.03 21.30
CA ASP A 63 -28.94 -11.86 19.97
C ASP A 63 -27.55 -11.18 19.99
N ILE A 64 -27.34 -10.24 20.91
CA ILE A 64 -26.06 -9.53 21.07
C ILE A 64 -25.05 -10.39 21.83
N ALA A 65 -25.48 -11.12 22.85
CA ALA A 65 -24.60 -11.87 23.74
C ALA A 65 -24.24 -13.27 23.21
N VAL A 66 -25.17 -13.91 22.50
CA VAL A 66 -25.11 -15.31 22.08
C VAL A 66 -24.95 -15.45 20.56
N ASN A 67 -25.75 -14.72 19.77
CA ASN A 67 -25.75 -14.89 18.31
C ASN A 67 -24.67 -14.07 17.61
N CYS A 68 -24.21 -12.98 18.24
CA CYS A 68 -23.12 -12.14 17.74
C CYS A 68 -23.36 -11.64 16.30
N ASP A 69 -24.62 -11.35 15.97
CA ASP A 69 -25.02 -10.85 14.67
C ASP A 69 -24.57 -9.39 14.51
N GLU A 70 -23.57 -9.20 13.65
CA GLU A 70 -22.90 -7.92 13.43
C GLU A 70 -23.83 -6.81 12.93
N ASP A 71 -24.83 -7.17 12.13
CA ASP A 71 -25.79 -6.25 11.54
C ASP A 71 -26.83 -5.82 12.57
N MET A 72 -27.36 -6.77 13.34
CA MET A 72 -28.27 -6.47 14.44
C MET A 72 -27.58 -5.60 15.50
N ILE A 73 -26.32 -5.88 15.83
CA ILE A 73 -25.53 -5.07 16.76
C ILE A 73 -25.33 -3.65 16.20
N ALA A 74 -24.95 -3.52 14.92
CA ALA A 74 -24.77 -2.23 14.27
C ALA A 74 -26.07 -1.40 14.23
N ASP A 75 -27.20 -2.03 13.93
CA ASP A 75 -28.50 -1.36 13.89
C ASP A 75 -29.01 -0.98 15.28
N ALA A 76 -28.79 -1.83 16.28
CA ALA A 76 -29.03 -1.47 17.68
C ALA A 76 -28.18 -0.28 18.11
N ALA A 77 -26.90 -0.26 17.72
CA ALA A 77 -25.99 0.84 18.02
C ALA A 77 -26.44 2.16 17.40
N LYS A 78 -26.88 2.14 16.13
CA LYS A 78 -27.43 3.33 15.45
C LYS A 78 -28.62 3.92 16.18
N ARG A 79 -29.51 3.08 16.73
CA ARG A 79 -30.70 3.54 17.50
C ARG A 79 -30.34 4.17 18.84
N GLN A 80 -29.17 3.85 19.40
CA GLN A 80 -28.70 4.32 20.71
C GLN A 80 -27.61 5.40 20.59
N LEU A 81 -27.46 6.04 19.43
CA LEU A 81 -26.47 7.09 19.25
C LEU A 81 -26.80 8.33 20.08
N PRO A 82 -25.80 9.06 20.58
CA PRO A 82 -26.01 10.33 21.26
C PRO A 82 -26.78 11.33 20.37
N PRO A 83 -27.64 12.20 20.96
CA PRO A 83 -28.32 13.25 20.23
C PRO A 83 -27.33 14.11 19.41
N GLY A 84 -27.70 14.43 18.16
CA GLY A 84 -26.89 15.25 17.25
C GLY A 84 -25.99 14.48 16.29
N VAL A 85 -25.77 13.17 16.50
CA VAL A 85 -25.03 12.33 15.55
C VAL A 85 -25.94 11.95 14.37
N LYS A 86 -25.61 12.42 13.16
CA LYS A 86 -26.35 12.11 11.93
C LYS A 86 -25.64 10.99 11.15
N VAL A 87 -26.09 9.75 11.30
CA VAL A 87 -25.44 8.58 10.66
C VAL A 87 -25.25 8.75 9.15
N GLY A 88 -26.25 9.32 8.47
CA GLY A 88 -26.23 9.54 7.02
C GLY A 88 -25.27 10.62 6.52
N SER A 89 -24.58 11.36 7.40
CA SER A 89 -23.55 12.33 7.00
C SER A 89 -22.15 11.71 6.89
N TYR A 90 -22.02 10.40 7.04
CA TYR A 90 -20.74 9.69 6.97
C TYR A 90 -20.78 8.64 5.88
N ASP A 91 -19.71 8.59 5.09
CA ASP A 91 -19.60 7.63 3.98
C ASP A 91 -19.35 6.19 4.46
N HIS A 92 -18.73 6.03 5.64
CA HIS A 92 -18.36 4.72 6.21
C HIS A 92 -18.66 4.66 7.71
N HIS A 93 -19.02 3.47 8.19
CA HIS A 93 -19.41 3.19 9.58
C HIS A 93 -18.58 2.04 10.14
N LEU A 94 -17.77 2.34 11.15
CA LEU A 94 -16.92 1.36 11.82
C LEU A 94 -17.50 1.07 13.20
N TYR A 95 -17.66 -0.20 13.54
CA TYR A 95 -18.21 -0.64 14.82
C TYR A 95 -17.13 -1.37 15.61
N VAL A 96 -16.92 -0.97 16.86
CA VAL A 96 -16.01 -1.63 17.79
C VAL A 96 -16.83 -2.40 18.80
N PHE A 97 -16.85 -3.72 18.68
CA PHE A 97 -17.70 -4.59 19.49
C PHE A 97 -17.26 -4.63 20.96
N PRO A 98 -18.20 -4.90 21.89
CA PRO A 98 -17.84 -5.28 23.24
C PRO A 98 -17.27 -6.71 23.20
N GLY A 99 -16.11 -6.93 23.83
CA GLY A 99 -15.55 -8.28 23.95
C GLY A 99 -16.40 -9.12 24.90
N THR A 100 -17.36 -9.91 24.39
CA THR A 100 -18.05 -10.94 25.18
C THR A 100 -17.38 -12.29 24.95
N SER A 101 -17.47 -13.20 25.93
CA SER A 101 -16.95 -14.57 25.78
C SER A 101 -17.62 -15.36 24.65
N GLY A 102 -18.82 -14.96 24.22
CA GLY A 102 -19.52 -15.52 23.06
C GLY A 102 -19.17 -14.87 21.71
N CYS A 103 -18.75 -13.60 21.69
CA CYS A 103 -18.52 -12.82 20.46
C CYS A 103 -17.05 -12.50 20.20
N ASN A 104 -16.20 -13.53 20.21
CA ASN A 104 -14.81 -13.39 19.81
C ASN A 104 -14.64 -13.56 18.28
N LYS A 105 -15.47 -12.85 17.50
CA LYS A 105 -15.34 -12.85 16.04
C LYS A 105 -14.07 -12.08 15.64
N PRO A 106 -13.37 -12.50 14.57
CA PRO A 106 -12.37 -11.66 13.94
C PRO A 106 -13.01 -10.36 13.42
N ALA A 107 -12.19 -9.42 12.96
CA ALA A 107 -12.72 -8.25 12.25
C ALA A 107 -13.46 -8.70 10.97
N LEU A 108 -14.44 -7.90 10.55
CA LEU A 108 -15.34 -8.20 9.44
C LEU A 108 -15.70 -6.91 8.69
N ALA A 109 -16.17 -7.04 7.45
CA ALA A 109 -16.65 -5.93 6.64
C ALA A 109 -17.62 -6.36 5.54
N ASP A 110 -18.43 -5.41 5.08
CA ASP A 110 -19.20 -5.57 3.83
C ASP A 110 -18.24 -5.63 2.62
N ILE A 111 -18.55 -6.48 1.62
CA ILE A 111 -17.78 -6.61 0.38
C ILE A 111 -18.71 -6.61 -0.86
N PRO A 112 -18.77 -5.52 -1.65
CA PRO A 112 -18.45 -4.14 -1.26
C PRO A 112 -19.50 -3.59 -0.28
N GLY A 113 -19.24 -2.43 0.32
CA GLY A 113 -20.22 -1.78 1.19
C GLY A 113 -19.62 -0.61 1.97
N ILE A 114 -20.11 -0.36 3.18
CA ILE A 114 -19.69 0.80 3.98
C ILE A 114 -19.51 0.51 5.47
N LYS A 115 -19.80 -0.73 5.91
CA LYS A 115 -19.67 -1.13 7.30
C LYS A 115 -18.44 -2.00 7.51
N SER A 116 -17.78 -1.80 8.64
CA SER A 116 -16.72 -2.65 9.16
C SER A 116 -16.89 -2.86 10.65
N TRP A 117 -16.50 -4.02 11.16
CA TRP A 117 -16.64 -4.40 12.55
C TRP A 117 -15.32 -4.92 13.11
N TYR A 118 -15.00 -4.53 14.35
CA TYR A 118 -13.69 -4.79 14.94
C TYR A 118 -13.81 -5.24 16.40
N PRO A 119 -12.99 -6.19 16.85
CA PRO A 119 -12.78 -6.39 18.27
C PRO A 119 -11.98 -5.23 18.89
N PRO A 120 -12.14 -4.94 20.20
CA PRO A 120 -11.54 -3.81 20.89
C PRO A 120 -10.10 -4.10 21.35
N ASN A 121 -9.27 -4.72 20.50
CA ASN A 121 -7.94 -5.20 20.86
C ASN A 121 -6.88 -4.95 19.76
N ASN A 122 -5.65 -5.40 20.02
CA ASN A 122 -4.49 -5.21 19.12
C ASN A 122 -4.56 -6.03 17.83
N PHE A 123 -5.53 -6.93 17.68
CA PHE A 123 -5.80 -7.65 16.44
C PHE A 123 -6.98 -7.04 15.67
N GLY A 124 -7.75 -6.14 16.29
CA GLY A 124 -8.89 -5.43 15.71
C GLY A 124 -8.62 -3.95 15.49
N ILE A 125 -9.39 -3.08 16.16
CA ILE A 125 -9.40 -1.63 15.90
C ILE A 125 -8.05 -0.94 16.14
N PHE A 126 -7.13 -1.56 16.89
CA PHE A 126 -5.79 -1.01 17.13
C PHE A 126 -4.71 -1.55 16.17
N SER A 127 -5.04 -2.51 15.32
CA SER A 127 -4.18 -3.00 14.23
C SER A 127 -4.41 -2.19 12.96
N LYS A 128 -3.38 -1.49 12.48
CA LYS A 128 -3.46 -0.74 11.21
C LYS A 128 -3.74 -1.65 10.02
N GLY A 129 -3.09 -2.82 9.98
CA GLY A 129 -3.30 -3.83 8.93
C GLY A 129 -4.75 -4.28 8.89
N THR A 130 -5.31 -4.66 10.05
CA THR A 130 -6.71 -5.08 10.16
C THR A 130 -7.68 -3.95 9.79
N VAL A 131 -7.47 -2.73 10.30
CA VAL A 131 -8.34 -1.60 9.95
C VAL A 131 -8.30 -1.29 8.46
N MET A 132 -7.12 -1.38 7.83
CA MET A 132 -6.99 -1.27 6.37
C MET A 132 -7.67 -2.40 5.63
N GLN A 133 -7.48 -3.65 6.03
CA GLN A 133 -8.13 -4.81 5.42
C GLN A 133 -9.66 -4.62 5.35
N GLU A 134 -10.28 -4.38 6.50
CA GLU A 134 -11.73 -4.30 6.60
C GLU A 134 -12.31 -3.07 5.88
N ILE A 135 -11.57 -1.98 5.79
CA ILE A 135 -12.01 -0.84 4.98
C ILE A 135 -11.82 -1.14 3.49
N LEU A 136 -10.75 -1.81 3.07
CA LEU A 136 -10.54 -2.15 1.66
C LEU A 136 -11.56 -3.17 1.15
N HIS A 137 -12.10 -4.02 2.03
CA HIS A 137 -13.28 -4.84 1.74
C HIS A 137 -14.48 -4.02 1.28
N ASN A 138 -14.74 -2.85 1.90
CA ASN A 138 -15.80 -1.95 1.47
C ASN A 138 -15.61 -1.44 0.02
N PHE A 139 -14.38 -1.45 -0.50
CA PHE A 139 -14.04 -1.11 -1.89
C PHE A 139 -13.91 -2.35 -2.81
N GLY A 140 -14.38 -3.52 -2.38
CA GLY A 140 -14.38 -4.74 -3.20
C GLY A 140 -13.01 -5.37 -3.39
N ILE A 141 -12.10 -5.16 -2.44
CA ILE A 141 -10.82 -5.86 -2.36
C ILE A 141 -11.00 -7.11 -1.48
N TYR A 142 -10.36 -8.22 -1.87
CA TYR A 142 -10.46 -9.51 -1.19
C TYR A 142 -9.14 -9.87 -0.50
N HIS A 143 -9.16 -10.92 0.30
CA HIS A 143 -7.98 -11.38 1.03
C HIS A 143 -6.80 -11.69 0.10
N GLY A 144 -5.61 -11.47 0.63
CA GLY A 144 -4.33 -11.90 0.06
C GLY A 144 -4.05 -13.35 0.45
N TYR A 145 -3.48 -14.10 -0.48
CA TYR A 145 -3.16 -15.51 -0.34
C TYR A 145 -1.65 -15.70 -0.43
N LYS A 146 -1.13 -16.77 0.16
CA LYS A 146 0.21 -17.29 -0.15
C LYS A 146 0.12 -18.79 -0.27
N ASN A 147 0.69 -19.34 -1.35
CA ASN A 147 0.54 -20.76 -1.68
C ASN A 147 -0.93 -21.21 -1.70
N LEU A 148 -1.83 -20.34 -2.17
CA LEU A 148 -3.29 -20.55 -2.18
C LEU A 148 -3.94 -20.71 -0.79
N VAL A 149 -3.22 -20.38 0.28
CA VAL A 149 -3.75 -20.31 1.64
C VAL A 149 -4.12 -18.87 1.95
N GLU A 150 -5.38 -18.66 2.31
CA GLU A 150 -5.93 -17.35 2.65
C GLU A 150 -5.22 -16.73 3.85
N TYR A 151 -5.07 -15.41 3.84
CA TYR A 151 -4.39 -14.60 4.87
C TYR A 151 -2.88 -14.82 5.03
N GLU A 152 -2.28 -15.81 4.37
CA GLU A 152 -0.85 -16.10 4.54
C GLU A 152 0.09 -15.14 3.77
N ASP A 153 -0.45 -14.11 3.11
CA ASP A 153 0.36 -12.98 2.61
C ASP A 153 0.69 -11.99 3.73
N TYR A 154 1.88 -12.11 4.32
CA TYR A 154 2.35 -11.16 5.34
C TYR A 154 2.93 -9.87 4.75
N SER A 155 2.93 -9.71 3.42
CA SER A 155 3.50 -8.55 2.72
C SER A 155 2.50 -7.42 2.47
N SER A 156 1.21 -7.64 2.75
CA SER A 156 0.13 -6.69 2.51
C SER A 156 -0.91 -6.70 3.63
N ALA A 157 -1.63 -5.58 3.77
CA ALA A 157 -2.78 -5.49 4.68
C ALA A 157 -3.93 -6.44 4.33
N MET A 158 -4.04 -6.90 3.08
CA MET A 158 -5.10 -7.84 2.71
C MET A 158 -4.80 -9.29 3.13
N GLY A 159 -3.58 -9.59 3.56
CA GLY A 159 -3.26 -10.85 4.24
C GLY A 159 -3.13 -10.65 5.75
N LYS A 160 -1.94 -10.86 6.32
CA LYS A 160 -1.65 -10.65 7.75
C LYS A 160 -0.61 -9.55 8.01
N GLY A 161 -0.23 -8.81 6.98
CA GLY A 161 0.76 -7.74 7.07
C GLY A 161 0.20 -6.48 7.73
N ALA A 162 1.06 -5.71 8.39
CA ALA A 162 0.79 -4.34 8.82
C ALA A 162 1.35 -3.31 7.82
N SER A 163 1.35 -3.66 6.54
CA SER A 163 1.98 -2.92 5.44
C SER A 163 0.94 -2.48 4.41
N CYS A 164 1.34 -1.65 3.45
CA CYS A 164 0.46 -1.18 2.39
C CYS A 164 -0.05 -2.33 1.50
N PRO A 165 -1.14 -2.11 0.74
CA PRO A 165 -1.66 -3.09 -0.21
C PRO A 165 -0.59 -3.55 -1.21
N SER A 166 -0.76 -4.77 -1.69
CA SER A 166 0.12 -5.34 -2.71
C SER A 166 -0.01 -4.59 -4.04
N ALA A 167 0.94 -4.77 -4.95
CA ALA A 167 0.90 -4.14 -6.27
C ALA A 167 -0.41 -4.35 -7.06
N PRO A 168 -0.97 -5.58 -7.15
CA PRO A 168 -2.26 -5.77 -7.82
C PRO A 168 -3.43 -5.06 -7.11
N GLU A 169 -3.43 -5.00 -5.78
CA GLU A 169 -4.45 -4.26 -5.03
C GLU A 169 -4.34 -2.75 -5.27
N LEU A 170 -3.12 -2.19 -5.22
CA LEU A 170 -2.86 -0.79 -5.55
C LEU A 170 -3.30 -0.43 -6.97
N TRP A 171 -3.08 -1.33 -7.94
CA TRP A 171 -3.57 -1.18 -9.30
C TRP A 171 -5.09 -1.21 -9.37
N ARG A 172 -5.72 -2.20 -8.72
CA ARG A 172 -7.18 -2.39 -8.73
C ARG A 172 -7.92 -1.21 -8.10
N LEU A 173 -7.39 -0.64 -7.02
CA LEU A 173 -7.90 0.57 -6.38
C LEU A 173 -7.65 1.85 -7.18
N GLY A 174 -6.87 1.78 -8.27
CA GLY A 174 -6.43 2.96 -9.02
C GLY A 174 -5.47 3.85 -8.22
N TRP A 175 -4.84 3.32 -7.18
CA TRP A 175 -3.93 4.06 -6.32
C TRP A 175 -2.56 4.24 -6.94
N ALA A 176 -2.08 3.22 -7.64
CA ALA A 176 -0.82 3.26 -8.38
C ALA A 176 -0.97 2.76 -9.82
N THR A 177 0.04 3.05 -10.64
CA THR A 177 0.10 2.68 -12.06
C THR A 177 1.40 1.95 -12.38
N PRO A 178 1.38 1.02 -13.35
CA PRO A 178 2.57 0.29 -13.76
C PRO A 178 3.56 1.17 -14.51
N LEU A 179 4.85 0.89 -14.33
CA LEU A 179 5.95 1.40 -15.14
C LEU A 179 5.88 0.82 -16.56
N ALA A 180 5.51 -0.45 -16.64
CA ALA A 180 5.35 -1.17 -17.88
C ALA A 180 4.25 -2.23 -17.74
N GLN A 181 3.50 -2.41 -18.83
CA GLN A 181 2.59 -3.53 -19.01
C GLN A 181 3.13 -4.43 -20.13
N LEU A 182 3.52 -5.64 -19.75
CA LEU A 182 4.26 -6.57 -20.59
C LEU A 182 3.37 -7.69 -21.08
N ASN A 183 3.39 -7.96 -22.38
CA ASN A 183 2.71 -9.08 -23.03
C ASN A 183 3.57 -9.60 -24.20
N SER A 184 3.05 -10.50 -25.02
CA SER A 184 3.75 -11.09 -26.17
C SER A 184 4.26 -10.05 -27.18
N THR A 185 3.61 -8.88 -27.25
CA THR A 185 3.94 -7.78 -28.16
C THR A 185 5.01 -6.85 -27.57
N SER A 186 4.96 -6.57 -26.26
CA SER A 186 5.88 -5.63 -25.61
C SER A 186 7.08 -6.27 -24.91
N LEU A 187 7.06 -7.59 -24.69
CA LEU A 187 8.20 -8.36 -24.19
C LEU A 187 8.72 -9.28 -25.30
N PRO A 188 9.87 -8.98 -25.93
CA PRO A 188 10.42 -9.80 -27.01
C PRO A 188 10.77 -11.21 -26.54
N LEU A 189 10.63 -12.18 -27.45
CA LEU A 189 11.04 -13.56 -27.19
C LEU A 189 12.57 -13.66 -27.11
N ALA A 190 13.06 -14.43 -26.15
CA ALA A 190 14.47 -14.78 -25.98
C ALA A 190 15.42 -13.57 -25.83
N THR A 191 14.89 -12.39 -25.49
CA THR A 191 15.68 -11.16 -25.34
C THR A 191 15.35 -10.49 -24.02
N TYR A 192 16.38 -10.12 -23.25
CA TYR A 192 16.19 -9.38 -22.00
C TYR A 192 15.68 -7.96 -22.26
N THR A 193 14.64 -7.59 -21.52
CA THR A 193 14.18 -6.21 -21.37
C THR A 193 14.51 -5.75 -19.95
N SER A 194 15.17 -4.59 -19.83
CA SER A 194 15.65 -4.05 -18.55
C SER A 194 14.81 -2.87 -18.08
N PHE A 195 14.58 -2.80 -16.77
CA PHE A 195 13.84 -1.74 -16.09
C PHE A 195 14.61 -1.27 -14.85
N THR A 196 14.43 -0.02 -14.47
CA THR A 196 14.75 0.46 -13.11
C THR A 196 13.43 0.72 -12.41
N LEU A 197 13.07 -0.16 -11.49
CA LEU A 197 11.77 -0.14 -10.82
C LEU A 197 11.88 0.61 -9.49
N PRO A 198 11.23 1.77 -9.33
CA PRO A 198 11.21 2.50 -8.07
C PRO A 198 10.43 1.73 -6.98
N ALA A 199 10.79 2.00 -5.72
CA ALA A 199 10.07 1.50 -4.57
C ALA A 199 8.66 2.10 -4.50
N THR A 200 7.69 1.28 -4.09
CA THR A 200 6.27 1.66 -4.04
C THR A 200 5.98 2.87 -3.16
N TYR A 201 6.69 3.07 -2.06
CA TYR A 201 6.44 4.21 -1.16
C TYR A 201 6.76 5.58 -1.79
N LEU A 202 7.50 5.64 -2.91
CA LEU A 202 7.91 6.90 -3.54
C LEU A 202 6.76 7.66 -4.22
N GLY A 203 5.69 6.98 -4.62
CA GLY A 203 4.55 7.62 -5.25
C GLY A 203 3.68 6.69 -6.09
N PRO A 204 2.63 7.23 -6.74
CA PRO A 204 1.62 6.43 -7.44
C PRO A 204 2.01 6.06 -8.88
N LYS A 205 3.08 6.63 -9.45
CA LYS A 205 3.41 6.49 -10.87
C LYS A 205 4.59 5.56 -11.09
N GLY A 206 4.39 4.53 -11.91
CA GLY A 206 5.49 3.70 -12.39
C GLY A 206 6.16 2.83 -11.33
N VAL A 207 5.42 2.36 -10.33
CA VAL A 207 5.97 1.64 -9.16
C VAL A 207 5.79 0.12 -9.18
N MET A 208 5.27 -0.41 -10.28
CA MET A 208 5.11 -1.85 -10.49
C MET A 208 5.30 -2.21 -11.96
N ILE A 209 5.62 -3.47 -12.25
CA ILE A 209 5.55 -4.03 -13.60
C ILE A 209 4.40 -5.03 -13.61
N ARG A 210 3.48 -4.88 -14.56
CA ARG A 210 2.38 -5.82 -14.78
C ARG A 210 2.72 -6.71 -15.97
N ILE A 211 2.65 -8.03 -15.80
CA ILE A 211 2.93 -9.00 -16.87
C ILE A 211 1.67 -9.79 -17.16
N ILE A 212 1.29 -9.81 -18.43
CA ILE A 212 0.17 -10.51 -19.03
C ILE A 212 0.77 -11.60 -19.93
N PRO A 213 0.98 -12.82 -19.42
CA PRO A 213 1.67 -13.90 -20.14
C PRO A 213 0.76 -14.57 -21.19
N ASP A 214 0.17 -13.77 -22.08
CA ASP A 214 -0.67 -14.19 -23.20
C ASP A 214 0.05 -15.16 -24.17
N TRP A 215 1.39 -15.14 -24.20
CA TRP A 215 2.23 -16.08 -24.95
C TRP A 215 2.12 -17.54 -24.46
N LEU A 216 1.48 -17.80 -23.32
CA LEU A 216 1.13 -19.15 -22.88
C LEU A 216 -0.09 -19.73 -23.62
N GLY A 217 -0.81 -18.92 -24.39
CA GLY A 217 -1.98 -19.36 -25.15
C GLY A 217 -3.06 -19.90 -24.22
N LYS A 218 -3.49 -21.15 -24.43
CA LYS A 218 -4.55 -21.78 -23.62
C LYS A 218 -4.18 -21.99 -22.14
N ASP A 219 -2.90 -22.01 -21.81
CA ASP A 219 -2.42 -22.23 -20.44
C ASP A 219 -2.36 -20.91 -19.63
N TYR A 220 -2.66 -19.77 -20.28
CA TYR A 220 -2.71 -18.46 -19.64
C TYR A 220 -3.93 -18.33 -18.71
N THR A 221 -3.66 -18.31 -17.39
CA THR A 221 -4.70 -18.19 -16.36
C THR A 221 -4.46 -17.08 -15.35
N LYS A 222 -3.24 -16.51 -15.30
CA LYS A 222 -2.82 -15.55 -14.27
C LYS A 222 -1.92 -14.45 -14.82
N ASN A 223 -2.07 -13.25 -14.28
CA ASN A 223 -1.17 -12.12 -14.47
C ASN A 223 -0.18 -12.02 -13.31
N LEU A 224 0.99 -11.44 -13.56
CA LEU A 224 2.00 -11.17 -12.53
C LEU A 224 2.15 -9.68 -12.28
N TYR A 225 2.44 -9.34 -11.03
CA TYR A 225 2.80 -8.00 -10.60
C TYR A 225 4.12 -8.04 -9.84
N LEU A 226 5.05 -7.18 -10.24
CA LEU A 226 6.37 -7.07 -9.63
C LEU A 226 6.51 -5.68 -9.04
N ALA A 227 6.85 -5.56 -7.76
CA ALA A 227 7.02 -4.28 -7.10
C ALA A 227 8.14 -4.33 -6.07
N LEU A 228 8.99 -3.30 -6.07
CA LEU A 228 9.99 -3.13 -5.01
C LEU A 228 9.29 -2.62 -3.75
N ARG A 229 9.39 -3.38 -2.66
CA ARG A 229 8.87 -2.99 -1.35
C ARG A 229 10.04 -2.62 -0.43
N VAL A 230 9.93 -1.49 0.24
CA VAL A 230 10.96 -0.96 1.14
C VAL A 230 10.26 -0.37 2.35
N LYS A 231 10.83 -0.57 3.53
CA LYS A 231 10.29 -0.14 4.81
C LYS A 231 10.33 1.38 4.98
N ALA A 232 9.34 2.07 4.42
CA ALA A 232 9.21 3.52 4.48
C ALA A 232 7.75 3.97 4.28
N ALA A 233 7.42 5.17 4.78
CA ALA A 233 6.08 5.75 4.76
C ALA A 233 5.01 4.77 5.30
N GLY A 234 4.04 4.37 4.48
CA GLY A 234 3.02 3.39 4.87
C GLY A 234 3.60 2.00 5.12
N ASP A 235 4.69 1.62 4.44
CA ASP A 235 5.38 0.33 4.64
C ASP A 235 6.34 0.32 5.82
N ARG A 236 6.25 1.26 6.76
CA ARG A 236 7.13 1.33 7.95
C ARG A 236 7.19 0.04 8.79
N ASP A 237 6.11 -0.75 8.78
CA ASP A 237 5.98 -2.00 9.54
C ASP A 237 6.14 -3.25 8.64
N LEU A 238 6.62 -3.06 7.40
CA LEU A 238 6.94 -4.15 6.48
C LEU A 238 7.99 -5.08 7.09
N LEU A 239 7.71 -6.39 7.07
CA LEU A 239 8.62 -7.41 7.59
C LEU A 239 9.91 -7.48 6.74
N GLU A 240 11.02 -7.85 7.38
CA GLU A 240 12.34 -7.93 6.72
C GLU A 240 12.39 -8.97 5.58
N ASP A 241 11.50 -9.95 5.60
CA ASP A 241 11.35 -10.92 4.51
C ASP A 241 10.94 -10.28 3.18
N PHE A 242 10.36 -9.07 3.22
CA PHE A 242 9.88 -8.31 2.06
C PHE A 242 10.64 -6.99 1.84
N ASN A 243 11.28 -6.46 2.88
CA ASN A 243 11.98 -5.19 2.84
C ASN A 243 13.21 -5.21 1.91
N GLY A 244 13.29 -4.26 0.98
CA GLY A 244 14.40 -4.16 0.02
C GLY A 244 14.37 -5.25 -1.05
N LYS A 245 13.22 -5.92 -1.24
CA LYS A 245 13.07 -7.03 -2.18
C LYS A 245 12.00 -6.73 -3.22
N LEU A 246 12.12 -7.42 -4.35
CA LEU A 246 11.12 -7.41 -5.40
C LEU A 246 10.02 -8.41 -5.04
N ASN A 247 8.90 -7.91 -4.54
CA ASN A 247 7.73 -8.73 -4.25
C ASN A 247 6.99 -9.05 -5.55
N ILE A 248 6.56 -10.31 -5.65
CA ILE A 248 5.90 -10.86 -6.82
C ILE A 248 4.58 -11.45 -6.39
N HIS A 249 3.50 -10.94 -6.97
CA HIS A 249 2.14 -11.40 -6.77
C HIS A 249 1.57 -11.90 -8.09
N GLU A 250 0.68 -12.88 -8.03
CA GLU A 250 -0.12 -13.33 -9.16
C GLU A 250 -1.61 -13.11 -8.90
N VAL A 251 -2.36 -12.89 -9.97
CA VAL A 251 -3.82 -12.66 -9.93
C VAL A 251 -4.47 -13.45 -11.04
N ILE A 252 -5.64 -14.03 -10.80
CA ILE A 252 -6.42 -14.71 -11.86
C ILE A 252 -6.77 -13.70 -12.96
N SER A 253 -6.38 -14.00 -14.20
CA SER A 253 -6.46 -13.06 -15.33
C SER A 253 -7.88 -12.58 -15.63
N LYS A 254 -8.87 -13.47 -15.45
CA LYS A 254 -10.30 -13.17 -15.60
C LYS A 254 -10.77 -12.04 -14.67
N TYR A 255 -10.24 -11.97 -13.45
CA TYR A 255 -10.65 -10.99 -12.44
C TYR A 255 -9.78 -9.74 -12.45
N ASP A 256 -8.54 -9.84 -12.95
CA ASP A 256 -7.63 -8.70 -13.11
C ASP A 256 -8.04 -7.77 -14.26
N SER A 257 -8.85 -8.27 -15.21
CA SER A 257 -9.34 -7.49 -16.36
C SER A 257 -10.69 -6.81 -16.10
N ASN A 258 -11.40 -7.19 -15.03
CA ASN A 258 -12.69 -6.62 -14.65
C ASN A 258 -12.59 -6.02 -13.24
N LEU A 259 -12.28 -4.72 -13.18
CA LEU A 259 -12.11 -3.98 -11.92
C LEU A 259 -13.43 -3.84 -11.12
N ILE A 260 -14.57 -4.18 -11.70
CA ILE A 260 -15.91 -4.04 -11.10
C ILE A 260 -16.46 -5.41 -10.63
N SER A 261 -15.77 -6.54 -10.91
CA SER A 261 -16.32 -7.84 -10.54
C SER A 261 -16.30 -8.04 -9.01
N GLU A 262 -17.46 -8.32 -8.42
CA GLU A 262 -17.70 -8.78 -7.04
C GLU A 262 -17.19 -10.22 -6.80
N VAL A 263 -16.11 -10.61 -7.46
CA VAL A 263 -15.56 -11.96 -7.38
C VAL A 263 -14.14 -11.86 -6.86
N ASN A 264 -13.81 -12.75 -5.93
CA ASN A 264 -12.50 -12.85 -5.31
C ASN A 264 -11.41 -12.96 -6.39
N SER A 265 -10.58 -11.92 -6.49
CA SER A 265 -9.48 -11.86 -7.45
C SER A 265 -8.34 -12.83 -7.14
N MET A 266 -8.32 -13.42 -5.94
CA MET A 266 -7.31 -14.32 -5.41
C MET A 266 -5.89 -13.81 -5.67
N VAL A 267 -5.58 -12.65 -5.09
CA VAL A 267 -4.21 -12.12 -5.13
C VAL A 267 -3.32 -13.05 -4.33
N ASN A 268 -2.39 -13.74 -4.99
CA ASN A 268 -1.52 -14.72 -4.36
C ASN A 268 -0.06 -14.24 -4.39
N PHE A 269 0.57 -14.13 -3.23
CA PHE A 269 1.99 -13.87 -3.08
C PHE A 269 2.78 -15.09 -3.55
N LEU A 270 3.70 -14.86 -4.49
CA LEU A 270 4.58 -15.89 -5.03
C LEU A 270 5.95 -15.91 -4.37
N ALA A 271 6.60 -14.74 -4.30
CA ALA A 271 7.97 -14.65 -3.82
C ALA A 271 8.38 -13.20 -3.49
N ALA A 272 9.44 -13.08 -2.70
CA ALA A 272 10.20 -11.84 -2.53
C ALA A 272 11.65 -12.09 -2.96
N GLN A 273 12.05 -11.49 -4.07
CA GLN A 273 13.38 -11.71 -4.66
C GLN A 273 14.37 -10.68 -4.14
N SER A 274 15.46 -11.18 -3.55
CA SER A 274 16.57 -10.34 -3.11
C SER A 274 17.24 -9.63 -4.29
N PRO A 275 17.93 -8.51 -4.06
CA PRO A 275 18.85 -7.93 -5.06
C PRO A 275 19.89 -8.95 -5.53
N ASN A 276 20.36 -8.80 -6.78
CA ASN A 276 21.35 -9.69 -7.40
C ASN A 276 20.92 -11.17 -7.51
N SER A 277 19.62 -11.43 -7.67
CA SER A 277 19.07 -12.78 -7.82
C SER A 277 18.80 -13.12 -9.29
N ASN A 278 18.82 -14.41 -9.60
CA ASN A 278 18.48 -14.95 -10.92
C ASN A 278 17.50 -16.11 -10.71
N VAL A 279 16.24 -15.93 -11.15
CA VAL A 279 15.15 -16.87 -10.87
C VAL A 279 14.33 -17.17 -12.12
N ASN A 280 14.14 -18.46 -12.37
CA ASN A 280 13.32 -18.97 -13.45
C ASN A 280 11.90 -19.30 -12.96
N TYR A 281 10.91 -18.84 -13.71
CA TYR A 281 9.49 -19.15 -13.53
C TYR A 281 9.00 -19.99 -14.73
N PRO A 282 9.24 -21.31 -14.72
CA PRO A 282 8.95 -22.18 -15.87
C PRO A 282 7.46 -22.22 -16.22
N GLN A 283 6.56 -22.13 -15.24
CA GLN A 283 5.12 -22.07 -15.45
C GLN A 283 4.66 -20.82 -16.22
N TYR A 284 5.49 -19.76 -16.22
CA TYR A 284 5.27 -18.53 -16.97
C TYR A 284 6.17 -18.40 -18.20
N LYS A 285 7.06 -19.38 -18.42
CA LYS A 285 8.17 -19.33 -19.37
C LYS A 285 8.94 -18.00 -19.29
N LEU A 286 9.23 -17.59 -18.06
CA LEU A 286 9.77 -16.27 -17.75
C LEU A 286 11.04 -16.39 -16.90
N GLN A 287 12.10 -15.72 -17.34
CA GLN A 287 13.33 -15.55 -16.60
C GLN A 287 13.35 -14.13 -16.00
N LEU A 288 13.62 -14.06 -14.69
CA LEU A 288 13.75 -12.82 -13.93
C LEU A 288 15.18 -12.71 -13.40
N ILE A 289 15.80 -11.56 -13.58
CA ILE A 289 17.08 -11.21 -12.94
C ILE A 289 16.88 -9.88 -12.22
N THR A 290 17.20 -9.84 -10.94
CA THR A 290 17.29 -8.60 -10.17
C THR A 290 18.75 -8.18 -10.07
N GLY A 291 19.03 -6.89 -10.26
CA GLY A 291 20.34 -6.32 -9.99
C GLY A 291 20.43 -5.79 -8.56
N ALA A 292 21.44 -4.95 -8.31
CA ALA A 292 21.57 -4.23 -7.06
C ALA A 292 20.42 -3.22 -6.87
N LEU A 293 20.18 -2.84 -5.60
CA LEU A 293 19.43 -1.63 -5.31
C LEU A 293 20.26 -0.42 -5.78
N VAL A 294 19.58 0.55 -6.38
CA VAL A 294 20.17 1.80 -6.89
C VAL A 294 19.48 3.00 -6.23
N ASN A 295 19.99 4.21 -6.49
CA ASN A 295 19.43 5.46 -5.95
C ASN A 295 19.28 5.44 -4.43
N GLY A 296 20.30 4.98 -3.71
CA GLY A 296 20.28 4.90 -2.24
C GLY A 296 19.28 3.90 -1.66
N GLY A 297 18.95 2.83 -2.40
CA GLY A 297 18.02 1.80 -1.93
C GLY A 297 16.57 2.00 -2.40
N THR A 298 16.30 3.04 -3.20
CA THR A 298 14.94 3.45 -3.55
C THR A 298 14.46 2.94 -4.90
N ALA A 299 15.31 2.23 -5.64
CA ALA A 299 14.94 1.53 -6.87
C ALA A 299 15.76 0.24 -7.04
N ILE A 300 15.29 -0.67 -7.88
CA ILE A 300 15.99 -1.93 -8.22
C ILE A 300 16.07 -2.12 -9.72
N SER A 301 17.21 -2.62 -10.21
CA SER A 301 17.33 -3.04 -11.61
C SER A 301 16.63 -4.39 -11.81
N VAL A 302 15.81 -4.52 -12.84
CA VAL A 302 15.05 -5.73 -13.16
C VAL A 302 15.25 -6.06 -14.64
N LYS A 303 15.64 -7.29 -14.95
CA LYS A 303 15.63 -7.83 -16.31
C LYS A 303 14.62 -8.96 -16.43
N LEU A 304 13.84 -8.91 -17.49
CA LEU A 304 12.82 -9.90 -17.81
C LEU A 304 13.07 -10.46 -19.21
N CYS A 305 12.94 -11.77 -19.37
CA CYS A 305 12.99 -12.42 -20.67
C CYS A 305 11.95 -13.55 -20.70
N ARG A 306 11.11 -13.59 -21.72
CA ARG A 306 10.26 -14.75 -21.98
C ARG A 306 10.96 -15.73 -22.94
N PHE A 307 10.74 -17.02 -22.79
CA PHE A 307 11.39 -18.08 -23.59
C PHE A 307 10.40 -19.15 -24.06
N ILE A 308 10.83 -20.07 -24.93
CA ILE A 308 9.99 -21.22 -25.35
C ILE A 308 10.36 -22.49 -24.57
N ALA A 309 11.63 -22.90 -24.63
CA ALA A 309 12.11 -24.15 -24.03
C ALA A 309 12.87 -23.92 -22.72
N GLY A 310 13.66 -22.85 -22.61
CA GLY A 310 14.33 -22.53 -21.36
C GLY A 310 15.07 -21.20 -21.29
N PRO A 311 15.50 -20.79 -20.09
CA PRO A 311 16.13 -19.48 -19.87
C PRO A 311 17.49 -19.31 -20.55
N LYS A 312 18.12 -20.40 -21.02
CA LYS A 312 19.37 -20.34 -21.79
C LYS A 312 19.20 -19.69 -23.17
N GLU A 313 17.97 -19.58 -23.67
CA GLU A 313 17.66 -18.84 -24.90
C GLU A 313 17.81 -17.33 -24.72
N CYS A 314 17.71 -16.84 -23.48
CA CYS A 314 17.67 -15.41 -23.20
C CYS A 314 19.03 -14.75 -23.41
N THR A 315 19.10 -13.85 -24.39
CA THR A 315 20.29 -13.04 -24.67
C THR A 315 20.06 -11.57 -24.34
N GLU A 316 21.14 -10.84 -24.07
CA GLU A 316 21.09 -9.37 -24.07
C GLU A 316 20.67 -8.88 -25.47
N PRO A 317 19.91 -7.78 -25.57
CA PRO A 317 19.58 -7.20 -26.86
C PRO A 317 20.89 -6.90 -27.60
N SER A 318 21.00 -7.34 -28.85
CA SER A 318 22.17 -7.04 -29.68
C SER A 318 22.36 -5.54 -29.68
N GLN A 319 23.41 -5.06 -29.01
CA GLN A 319 23.83 -3.68 -29.14
C GLN A 319 24.13 -3.51 -30.62
N ARG A 320 23.24 -2.85 -31.37
CA ARG A 320 23.61 -2.42 -32.71
C ARG A 320 24.91 -1.64 -32.51
N PRO A 321 26.02 -2.04 -33.15
CA PRO A 321 27.21 -1.21 -33.13
C PRO A 321 26.75 0.16 -33.60
N SER A 322 26.92 1.19 -32.76
CA SER A 322 26.51 2.53 -33.12
C SER A 322 27.33 2.93 -34.34
N LEU A 323 26.72 2.86 -35.53
CA LEU A 323 27.35 3.30 -36.78
C LEU A 323 27.69 4.80 -36.75
N PHE A 324 27.18 5.52 -35.76
CA PHE A 324 27.68 6.81 -35.34
C PHE A 324 28.76 6.61 -34.28
N SER A 325 29.99 6.31 -34.72
CA SER A 325 31.13 6.88 -34.02
C SER A 325 30.89 8.40 -34.02
N PRO A 326 30.88 9.09 -32.87
CA PRO A 326 30.90 10.54 -32.87
C PRO A 326 32.00 10.98 -33.82
N PRO A 327 31.76 11.95 -34.73
CA PRO A 327 32.85 12.55 -35.49
C PRO A 327 33.95 12.87 -34.48
N LYS A 328 35.18 12.38 -34.71
CA LYS A 328 36.33 12.80 -33.93
C LYS A 328 36.23 14.32 -33.83
N LEU A 329 35.95 14.83 -32.64
CA LEU A 329 35.95 16.26 -32.40
C LEU A 329 37.31 16.74 -32.92
N ALA A 330 37.27 17.59 -33.95
CA ALA A 330 38.44 18.31 -34.39
C ALA A 330 39.08 18.92 -33.15
N SER A 331 40.39 18.72 -33.00
CA SER A 331 41.16 19.26 -31.89
C SER A 331 40.75 20.72 -31.65
N PRO A 332 40.45 21.12 -30.40
CA PRO A 332 40.05 22.49 -30.12
C PRO A 332 41.11 23.44 -30.69
N PRO A 333 40.71 24.50 -31.43
CA PRO A 333 41.65 25.55 -31.79
C PRO A 333 42.31 26.09 -30.52
N LEU A 334 43.63 26.35 -30.60
CA LEU A 334 44.43 26.90 -29.51
C LEU A 334 43.65 28.04 -28.84
N LYS A 335 43.46 27.91 -27.52
CA LYS A 335 42.82 28.93 -26.69
C LYS A 335 43.56 30.26 -26.89
N THR A 336 42.84 31.25 -27.37
CA THR A 336 43.24 32.65 -27.25
C THR A 336 43.37 33.03 -25.78
N PRO A 337 44.32 33.91 -25.43
CA PRO A 337 44.55 34.33 -24.05
C PRO A 337 43.30 35.00 -23.46
N PRO A 338 43.02 34.79 -22.16
CA PRO A 338 41.82 35.33 -21.53
C PRO A 338 41.86 36.87 -21.48
N PRO A 339 40.73 37.54 -21.70
CA PRO A 339 40.60 38.98 -21.45
C PRO A 339 40.89 39.28 -19.98
N SER A 340 41.67 40.33 -19.74
CA SER A 340 41.99 40.86 -18.42
C SER A 340 40.72 41.01 -17.57
N ARG A 341 40.74 40.41 -16.39
CA ARG A 341 39.68 40.49 -15.38
C ARG A 341 39.39 41.96 -15.06
N LEU A 342 38.19 42.42 -15.41
CA LEU A 342 37.58 43.56 -14.75
C LEU A 342 37.32 43.20 -13.28
N SER A 343 37.82 44.04 -12.39
CA SER A 343 37.72 43.92 -10.95
C SER A 343 36.26 43.86 -10.51
N LYS A 344 35.95 42.82 -9.73
CA LYS A 344 34.64 42.61 -9.11
C LYS A 344 34.43 43.70 -8.04
N PRO A 345 33.30 44.41 -8.01
CA PRO A 345 33.01 45.38 -6.96
C PRO A 345 32.92 44.68 -5.59
N PRO A 346 33.31 45.37 -4.50
CA PRO A 346 33.31 44.80 -3.17
C PRO A 346 31.89 44.42 -2.70
N PRO A 347 31.76 43.37 -1.88
CA PRO A 347 30.47 42.95 -1.35
C PRO A 347 29.85 44.03 -0.45
N PRO A 348 28.51 44.16 -0.44
CA PRO A 348 27.82 45.07 0.45
C PRO A 348 28.05 44.71 1.92
N ALA A 349 28.17 45.74 2.76
CA ALA A 349 28.38 45.61 4.19
C ALA A 349 27.22 44.87 4.88
N PRO A 350 27.50 44.08 5.94
CA PRO A 350 26.47 43.38 6.69
C PRO A 350 25.52 44.37 7.39
N PRO A 351 24.22 44.01 7.52
CA PRO A 351 23.23 44.86 8.18
C PRO A 351 23.56 45.09 9.66
N SER A 352 23.47 46.36 10.05
CA SER A 352 23.55 46.85 11.43
C SER A 352 22.59 46.08 12.35
N LYS A 353 23.11 45.58 13.48
CA LYS A 353 22.31 45.03 14.58
C LYS A 353 21.43 46.14 15.14
N HIS A 354 20.15 46.15 14.80
CA HIS A 354 19.15 46.93 15.49
C HIS A 354 18.65 46.20 16.74
N ASP A 355 18.35 47.04 17.72
CA ASP A 355 18.15 46.77 19.12
C ASP A 355 17.04 45.77 19.44
N ALA A 356 17.31 44.92 20.43
CA ALA A 356 16.30 44.06 21.03
C ALA A 356 15.31 44.93 21.86
N PRO A 357 14.00 44.67 21.77
CA PRO A 357 13.02 45.33 22.64
C PRO A 357 13.17 44.84 24.10
N PRO A 358 12.88 45.70 25.09
CA PRO A 358 13.01 45.36 26.50
C PRO A 358 11.96 44.33 26.95
N PRO A 359 12.20 43.61 28.05
CA PRO A 359 11.27 42.62 28.58
C PRO A 359 9.99 43.28 29.09
N LEU A 360 8.84 42.68 28.77
CA LEU A 360 7.56 43.02 29.39
C LEU A 360 7.54 42.53 30.84
N ASP A 361 7.42 43.50 31.74
CA ASP A 361 7.18 43.35 33.16
C ASP A 361 5.74 42.88 33.40
N TYR A 362 5.56 41.71 34.01
CA TYR A 362 4.26 41.24 34.50
C TYR A 362 4.26 41.41 36.03
N GLY A 363 3.68 42.52 36.48
CA GLY A 363 3.38 42.78 37.88
C GLY A 363 1.88 42.63 38.18
N ASN A 364 1.61 41.82 39.22
CA ASN A 364 0.41 41.66 40.05
C ASN A 364 -0.89 41.12 39.45
#